data_AF-A0A2D4HHS1-F1
#
_entry.id   AF-A0A2D4HHS1-F1
#
_cell.length_a   1.000
_cell.length_b   1.000
_cell.length_c   1.000
_cell.angle_alpha   90.00
_cell.angle_beta   90.00
_cell.angle_gamma   90.00
#
_symmetry.space_group_name_H-M   'P 1'
#
loop_
_entity.id
_entity.type
_entity.pdbx_description
1 polymer ?
#
loop_
_entity_poly.entity_id
_entity_poly.type
_entity_poly.pdbx_seq_one_letter_code
_entity_poly.pdbx_strand_id
1 'polypeptide(L)'
;ISTGKPVYISLPHFLHGSQTVFQYVKGMEPNVEEHTTFLDVEPITGFTLAFSKRLQVNFLVQNNPKITALKNIKHHFYFPVLWLNETAIISDEKAEFFRSKVTNKIKLLNLLQLTLMIVGSLMFLGFLFAFFMCKGKNPK
;
A
#
# COMPACT_ATOMS: atom_id res chain seq x y z
N ILE A 1 -1.72 -8.15 19.82
CA ILE A 1 -2.39 -9.29 20.48
C ILE A 1 -1.57 -10.54 20.20
N SER A 2 -0.76 -11.00 21.17
CA SER A 2 -0.30 -12.39 21.24
C SER A 2 -0.36 -12.81 22.71
N THR A 3 -1.58 -13.11 23.15
CA THR A 3 -1.86 -13.71 24.45
C THR A 3 -1.31 -15.14 24.46
N GLY A 4 -0.05 -15.30 24.87
CA GLY A 4 0.52 -16.57 25.34
C GLY A 4 0.79 -17.68 24.31
N LYS A 5 0.59 -17.45 23.00
CA LYS A 5 0.86 -18.44 21.96
C LYS A 5 2.15 -18.10 21.21
N PRO A 6 3.09 -19.05 21.02
CA PRO A 6 4.38 -18.80 20.38
C PRO A 6 4.27 -18.70 18.85
N VAL A 7 3.27 -17.99 18.32
CA VAL A 7 3.02 -17.82 16.88
C VAL A 7 3.67 -16.51 16.41
N TYR A 8 4.45 -16.59 15.34
CA TYR A 8 5.16 -15.46 14.74
C TYR A 8 4.86 -15.39 13.24
N ILE A 9 4.74 -14.17 12.72
CA ILE A 9 4.50 -13.91 11.30
C ILE A 9 5.77 -13.38 10.65
N SER A 10 6.07 -13.88 9.46
CA SER A 10 7.13 -13.36 8.59
C SER A 10 6.64 -13.30 7.15
N LEU A 11 7.48 -12.79 6.25
CA LEU A 11 7.31 -13.06 4.82
C LEU A 11 7.72 -14.52 4.51
N PRO A 12 7.25 -15.09 3.39
CA PRO A 12 7.62 -16.45 2.99
C PRO A 12 9.12 -16.64 2.90
N HIS A 13 9.58 -17.83 3.33
CA HIS A 13 10.98 -18.22 3.42
C HIS A 13 11.85 -17.23 4.20
N PHE A 14 11.23 -16.50 5.15
CA PHE A 14 11.86 -15.43 5.90
C PHE A 14 12.50 -14.35 5.02
N LEU A 15 11.85 -13.98 3.91
CA LEU A 15 12.28 -12.84 3.09
C LEU A 15 12.47 -11.59 3.98
N HIS A 16 13.63 -10.94 3.86
CA HIS A 16 14.11 -9.83 4.72
C HIS A 16 14.28 -10.15 6.22
N GLY A 17 14.24 -11.43 6.60
CA GLY A 17 14.53 -11.90 7.95
C GLY A 17 16.02 -11.81 8.30
N SER A 18 16.33 -11.81 9.60
CA SER A 18 17.71 -11.85 10.09
C SER A 18 18.42 -13.15 9.72
N GLN A 19 19.72 -13.07 9.45
CA GLN A 19 20.56 -14.24 9.10
C GLN A 19 20.53 -15.34 10.17
N THR A 20 20.28 -14.99 11.43
CA THR A 20 20.21 -15.95 12.54
C THR A 20 19.07 -16.96 12.40
N VAL A 21 18.00 -16.63 11.67
CA VAL A 21 16.86 -17.53 11.45
C VAL A 21 17.27 -18.74 10.61
N PHE A 22 18.15 -18.53 9.63
CA PHE A 22 18.61 -19.58 8.70
C PHE A 22 19.63 -20.55 9.32
N GLN A 23 20.16 -20.26 10.51
CA GLN A 23 21.10 -21.15 11.20
C GLN A 23 20.47 -22.47 11.66
N TYR A 24 19.16 -22.44 11.95
CA TYR A 24 18.46 -23.57 12.58
C TYR A 24 17.34 -24.15 11.71
N VAL A 25 17.12 -23.59 10.52
CA VAL A 25 16.08 -24.02 9.57
C VAL A 25 16.72 -24.19 8.20
N LYS A 26 16.60 -25.40 7.63
CA LYS A 26 17.07 -25.72 6.27
C LYS A 26 15.90 -25.67 5.28
N GLY A 27 16.21 -25.49 4.00
CA GLY A 27 15.22 -25.48 2.91
C GLY A 27 14.46 -24.16 2.74
N MET A 28 14.95 -23.07 3.33
CA MET A 28 14.40 -21.73 3.11
C MET A 28 15.16 -21.05 1.97
N GLU A 29 14.45 -20.62 0.92
CA GLU A 29 15.01 -19.95 -0.25
C GLU A 29 14.24 -18.65 -0.50
N PRO A 30 14.58 -17.55 0.19
CA PRO A 30 13.87 -16.28 0.03
C PRO A 30 14.09 -15.71 -1.37
N ASN A 31 13.01 -15.58 -2.15
CA ASN A 31 12.98 -14.94 -3.45
C ASN A 31 12.15 -13.65 -3.39
N VAL A 32 12.71 -12.54 -3.87
CA VAL A 32 12.03 -11.22 -3.82
C VAL A 32 10.78 -11.20 -4.70
N GLU A 33 10.82 -11.76 -5.90
CA GLU A 33 9.69 -11.75 -6.84
C GLU A 33 8.54 -12.63 -6.32
N GLU A 34 8.87 -13.80 -5.78
CA GLU A 34 7.89 -14.79 -5.31
C GLU A 34 7.35 -14.50 -3.90
N HIS A 35 8.13 -13.87 -3.02
CA HIS A 35 7.77 -13.75 -1.59
C HIS A 35 7.46 -12.32 -1.13
N THR A 36 7.57 -11.32 -2.00
CA THR A 36 7.18 -9.94 -1.67
C THR A 36 5.67 -9.79 -1.57
N THR A 37 5.21 -9.00 -0.59
CA THR A 37 3.83 -8.52 -0.53
C THR A 37 3.72 -7.15 -1.18
N PHE A 38 2.73 -6.93 -2.03
CA PHE A 38 2.49 -5.63 -2.67
C PHE A 38 1.00 -5.26 -2.67
N LEU A 39 0.76 -3.95 -2.80
CA LEU A 39 -0.55 -3.33 -2.85
C LEU A 39 -0.52 -2.19 -3.88
N ASP A 40 -1.22 -2.38 -4.99
CA ASP A 40 -1.33 -1.35 -6.03
C ASP A 40 -2.56 -0.49 -5.74
N VAL A 41 -2.31 0.72 -5.25
CA VAL A 41 -3.34 1.65 -4.79
C VAL A 41 -3.52 2.79 -5.80
N GLU A 42 -4.77 3.05 -6.18
CA GLU A 42 -5.11 4.22 -6.98
C GLU A 42 -4.98 5.50 -6.13
N PRO A 43 -4.17 6.48 -6.56
CA PRO A 43 -3.74 7.58 -5.70
C PRO A 43 -4.84 8.58 -5.32
N ILE A 44 -5.92 8.69 -6.10
CA ILE A 44 -6.96 9.70 -5.86
C ILE A 44 -8.03 9.18 -4.88
N THR A 45 -8.49 7.93 -5.06
CA THR A 45 -9.54 7.31 -4.25
C THR A 45 -9.03 6.42 -3.13
N GLY A 46 -7.77 5.96 -3.22
CA GLY A 46 -7.20 4.98 -2.30
C GLY A 46 -7.68 3.55 -2.54
N PHE A 47 -8.37 3.26 -3.65
CA PHE A 47 -8.81 1.91 -3.96
C PHE A 47 -7.66 1.02 -4.42
N THR A 48 -7.62 -0.20 -3.87
CA THR A 48 -6.69 -1.24 -4.30
C THR A 48 -7.15 -1.85 -5.63
N LEU A 49 -6.31 -1.74 -6.66
CA LEU A 49 -6.57 -2.30 -7.99
C LEU A 49 -6.01 -3.71 -8.13
N ALA A 50 -4.86 -3.98 -7.52
CA ALA A 50 -4.26 -5.30 -7.45
C ALA A 50 -3.51 -5.46 -6.13
N PHE A 51 -3.46 -6.67 -5.61
CA PHE A 51 -2.63 -6.98 -4.45
C PHE A 51 -2.19 -8.44 -4.45
N SER A 52 -1.04 -8.66 -3.80
CA SER A 52 -0.57 -9.98 -3.42
C SER A 52 -0.09 -9.90 -1.98
N LYS A 53 -0.85 -10.49 -1.07
CA LYS A 53 -0.55 -10.55 0.36
C LYS A 53 0.01 -11.93 0.67
N ARG A 54 1.29 -11.96 1.02
CA ARG A 54 2.06 -13.18 1.28
C ARG A 54 2.54 -13.19 2.71
N LEU A 55 2.14 -14.21 3.47
CA LEU A 55 2.44 -14.33 4.90
C LEU A 55 2.91 -15.74 5.21
N GLN A 56 3.87 -15.86 6.12
CA GLN A 56 4.31 -17.12 6.67
C GLN A 56 4.01 -17.18 8.16
N VAL A 57 3.45 -18.31 8.58
CA VAL A 57 3.16 -18.63 9.98
C VAL A 57 4.29 -19.50 10.51
N ASN A 58 4.87 -19.06 11.63
CA ASN A 58 5.99 -19.71 12.30
C ASN A 58 5.64 -19.98 13.76
N PHE A 59 6.17 -21.06 14.32
CA PHE A 59 6.17 -21.29 15.77
C PHE A 59 7.55 -21.01 16.36
N LEU A 60 7.60 -20.27 17.46
CA LEU A 60 8.82 -20.20 18.28
C LEU A 60 8.96 -21.51 19.05
N VAL A 61 9.97 -22.28 18.68
CA VAL A 61 10.36 -23.52 19.33
C VAL A 61 11.46 -23.21 20.33
N GLN A 62 11.22 -23.58 21.59
CA GLN A 62 12.15 -23.38 22.70
C GLN A 62 12.19 -24.60 23.60
N ASN A 63 13.24 -24.72 24.41
CA ASN A 63 13.35 -25.81 25.37
C ASN A 63 12.15 -25.78 26.33
N ASN A 64 11.50 -26.93 26.52
CA ASN A 64 10.46 -27.08 27.53
C ASN A 64 10.62 -28.43 28.24
N PRO A 65 11.09 -28.46 29.50
CA PRO A 65 11.28 -29.70 30.25
C PRO A 65 9.99 -30.51 30.47
N LYS A 66 8.83 -29.86 30.42
CA LYS A 66 7.52 -30.51 30.60
C LYS A 66 7.04 -31.25 29.33
N ILE A 67 7.64 -30.98 28.17
CA ILE A 67 7.23 -31.57 26.89
C ILE A 67 8.39 -32.42 26.36
N THR A 68 8.20 -33.75 26.33
CA THR A 68 9.23 -34.72 25.94
C THR A 68 9.88 -34.41 24.58
N ALA A 69 9.11 -33.91 23.61
CA ALA A 69 9.61 -33.54 22.29
C ALA A 69 10.51 -32.30 22.29
N LEU A 70 10.35 -31.39 23.26
CA LEU A 70 11.06 -30.11 23.33
C LEU A 70 12.19 -30.09 24.36
N LYS A 71 12.27 -31.10 25.24
CA LYS A 71 13.23 -31.14 26.37
C LYS A 71 14.71 -31.11 25.95
N ASN A 72 15.03 -31.58 24.75
CA ASN A 72 16.40 -31.71 24.25
C ASN A 72 16.79 -30.62 23.23
N ILE A 73 15.92 -29.63 23.01
CA ILE A 73 16.21 -28.53 22.10
C ILE A 73 17.19 -27.57 22.78
N LYS A 74 18.33 -27.32 22.14
CA LYS A 74 19.43 -26.50 22.68
C LYS A 74 19.31 -25.01 22.34
N HIS A 75 18.69 -24.69 21.20
CA HIS A 75 18.59 -23.33 20.68
C HIS A 75 17.15 -23.00 20.37
N HIS A 76 16.76 -21.74 20.55
CA HIS A 76 15.44 -21.26 20.17
C HIS A 76 15.44 -20.94 18.68
N PHE A 77 14.40 -21.35 17.96
CA PHE A 77 14.28 -21.09 16.53
C PHE A 77 12.82 -20.94 16.11
N TYR A 78 12.62 -20.29 14.97
CA TYR A 78 11.30 -20.14 14.36
C TYR A 78 11.07 -21.28 13.39
N PHE A 79 10.18 -22.20 13.73
CA PHE A 79 9.80 -23.31 12.86
C PHE A 79 8.72 -22.84 11.87
N PRO A 80 9.00 -22.78 10.56
CA PRO A 80 8.01 -22.40 9.56
C PRO A 80 6.99 -23.54 9.40
N VAL A 81 5.70 -23.20 9.47
CA VAL A 81 4.61 -24.19 9.36
C VAL A 81 4.05 -24.19 7.95
N LEU A 82 3.64 -23.01 7.48
CA LEU A 82 3.06 -22.79 6.17
C LEU A 82 3.21 -21.33 5.77
N TRP A 83 3.10 -21.06 4.48
CA TRP A 83 2.90 -19.73 3.96
C TRP A 83 1.66 -19.70 3.08
N LEU A 84 1.08 -18.51 2.95
CA LEU A 84 -0.18 -18.27 2.27
C LEU A 84 0.01 -17.16 1.25
N ASN A 85 -0.65 -17.30 0.10
CA ASN A 85 -0.74 -16.29 -0.94
C ASN A 85 -2.19 -15.90 -1.15
N GLU A 86 -2.55 -14.69 -0.73
CA GLU A 86 -3.87 -14.10 -0.99
C GLU A 86 -3.68 -13.04 -2.08
N THR A 87 -4.29 -13.25 -3.26
CA THR A 87 -4.17 -12.32 -4.39
C THR A 87 -5.54 -11.86 -4.84
N ALA A 88 -5.63 -10.62 -5.30
CA ALA A 88 -6.78 -10.16 -6.07
C ALA A 88 -6.34 -9.13 -7.11
N ILE A 89 -6.99 -9.17 -8.26
CA ILE A 89 -6.80 -8.22 -9.36
C ILE A 89 -8.19 -7.78 -9.80
N ILE A 90 -8.37 -6.48 -10.01
CA ILE A 90 -9.61 -5.94 -10.56
C ILE A 90 -9.86 -6.49 -11.97
N SER A 91 -11.07 -6.95 -12.24
CA SER A 91 -11.45 -7.39 -13.59
C SER A 91 -11.56 -6.19 -14.54
N ASP A 92 -11.38 -6.43 -15.84
CA ASP A 92 -11.44 -5.39 -16.87
C ASP A 92 -12.77 -4.60 -16.81
N GLU A 93 -13.90 -5.31 -16.65
CA GLU A 93 -15.22 -4.68 -16.49
C GLU A 93 -15.27 -3.71 -15.30
N LYS A 94 -14.75 -4.12 -14.14
CA LYS A 94 -14.71 -3.29 -12.93
C LYS A 94 -13.73 -2.13 -13.10
N ALA A 95 -12.62 -2.34 -13.81
CA ALA A 95 -11.65 -1.30 -14.11
C ALA A 95 -12.23 -0.22 -15.04
N GLU A 96 -12.99 -0.61 -16.07
CA GLU A 96 -13.70 0.32 -16.94
C GLU A 96 -14.80 1.08 -16.20
N PHE A 97 -15.56 0.38 -15.37
CA PHE A 97 -16.56 1.01 -14.50
C PHE A 97 -15.91 2.05 -13.58
N PHE A 98 -14.78 1.71 -12.93
CA PHE A 98 -14.02 2.62 -12.09
C PHE A 98 -13.52 3.85 -12.88
N ARG A 99 -12.89 3.64 -14.04
CA ARG A 99 -12.38 4.73 -14.90
C ARG A 99 -13.50 5.68 -15.35
N SER A 100 -14.63 5.12 -15.79
CA SER A 100 -15.76 5.91 -16.31
C SER A 100 -16.47 6.70 -15.22
N LYS A 101 -16.63 6.13 -14.03
CA LYS A 101 -17.38 6.76 -12.93
C LYS A 101 -16.54 7.68 -12.06
N VAL A 102 -15.25 7.39 -11.90
CA VAL A 102 -14.37 8.12 -10.98
C VAL A 102 -13.36 8.96 -11.75
N THR A 103 -12.39 8.31 -12.41
CA THR A 103 -11.23 9.00 -12.99
C THR A 103 -11.65 10.05 -14.02
N ASN A 104 -12.59 9.73 -14.90
CA ASN A 104 -13.05 10.66 -15.93
C ASN A 104 -13.84 11.83 -15.34
N LYS A 105 -14.65 11.59 -14.32
CA LYS A 105 -15.41 12.67 -13.66
C LYS A 105 -14.49 13.65 -12.93
N ILE A 106 -13.49 13.15 -12.21
CA ILE A 106 -12.53 13.99 -11.51
C ILE A 106 -11.73 14.84 -12.51
N LYS A 107 -11.28 14.24 -13.62
CA LYS A 107 -10.61 14.99 -14.69
C LYS A 107 -11.49 16.07 -15.30
N LEU A 108 -12.75 15.75 -15.58
CA LEU A 108 -13.72 16.71 -16.14
C LEU A 108 -13.96 17.88 -15.17
N LEU A 109 -14.18 17.59 -13.89
CA LEU A 109 -14.39 18.62 -12.87
C LEU A 109 -13.16 19.51 -12.70
N ASN A 110 -11.95 18.94 -12.67
CA ASN A 110 -10.71 19.70 -12.60
C ASN A 110 -10.52 20.61 -13.82
N LEU A 111 -10.83 20.12 -15.03
CA LEU A 111 -10.76 20.91 -16.24
C LEU A 111 -11.76 22.08 -16.20
N LEU A 112 -12.99 21.81 -15.78
CA LEU A 112 -14.02 22.82 -15.64
C LEU A 112 -13.65 23.86 -14.58
N GLN A 113 -13.15 23.42 -13.44
CA GLN A 113 -12.65 24.30 -12.36
C GLN A 113 -11.51 25.19 -12.85
N LEU A 114 -10.51 24.63 -13.55
CA LEU A 114 -9.39 25.39 -14.11
C LEU A 114 -9.88 26.43 -15.13
N THR A 115 -10.82 26.05 -15.99
CA THR A 115 -11.39 26.96 -17.00
C THR A 115 -12.11 28.13 -16.34
N LEU A 116 -12.96 27.85 -15.33
CA LEU A 116 -13.65 28.89 -14.57
C LEU A 116 -12.70 29.81 -13.83
N MET A 117 -11.60 29.28 -13.26
CA MET A 117 -10.56 30.10 -12.64
C MET A 117 -9.93 31.05 -13.66
N ILE A 118 -9.52 30.55 -14.83
CA ILE A 118 -8.90 31.38 -15.88
C ILE A 118 -9.86 32.49 -16.34
N VAL A 119 -11.11 32.14 -16.64
CA VAL A 119 -12.12 33.11 -17.07
C VAL A 119 -12.38 34.16 -15.99
N GLY A 120 -12.56 33.74 -14.74
CA GLY A 120 -12.77 34.63 -13.60
C GLY A 120 -11.59 35.59 -13.38
N SER A 121 -10.36 35.08 -13.45
CA SER A 121 -9.15 35.89 -13.33
C SER A 121 -9.02 36.92 -14.46
N LEU A 122 -9.31 36.54 -15.71
CA LEU A 122 -9.28 37.47 -16.85
C LEU A 122 -10.33 38.59 -16.71
N MET A 123 -11.55 38.23 -16.31
CA MET A 123 -12.62 39.23 -16.07
C MET A 123 -12.22 40.21 -14.95
N PHE A 124 -11.69 39.70 -13.84
CA PHE A 124 -11.26 40.52 -12.71
C PHE A 124 -10.14 41.49 -13.09
N LEU A 125 -9.12 41.02 -13.82
CA LEU A 125 -8.02 41.87 -14.31
C LEU A 125 -8.52 42.92 -15.31
N GLY A 126 -9.45 42.55 -16.20
CA GLY A 126 -10.10 43.49 -17.12
C GLY A 126 -10.86 44.61 -16.39
N PHE A 127 -11.63 44.27 -15.36
CA PHE A 127 -12.33 45.24 -14.52
C PHE A 127 -11.37 46.17 -13.77
N LEU A 128 -10.29 45.63 -13.20
CA LEU A 128 -9.26 46.44 -12.54
C LEU A 128 -8.62 47.42 -13.51
N PHE A 129 -8.24 46.96 -14.70
CA PHE A 129 -7.65 47.82 -15.73
C PHE A 129 -8.61 48.97 -16.12
N ALA A 130 -9.88 48.66 -16.38
CA ALA A 130 -10.90 49.67 -16.68
C ALA A 130 -11.07 50.68 -15.53
N PHE A 131 -11.09 50.21 -14.28
CA PHE A 131 -11.21 51.07 -13.10
C PHE A 131 -10.02 52.05 -12.98
N PHE A 132 -8.78 51.59 -13.14
CA PHE A 132 -7.60 52.45 -13.10
C PHE A 132 -7.59 53.47 -14.25
N MET A 133 -7.99 53.07 -15.46
CA MET A 133 -8.11 53.97 -16.60
C MET A 133 -9.18 55.05 -16.40
N CYS A 134 -10.33 54.71 -15.79
CA CYS A 134 -11.37 55.67 -15.46
C CYS A 134 -10.92 56.65 -14.35
N LYS A 135 -10.16 56.19 -13.36
CA LYS A 135 -9.63 57.05 -12.29
C LYS A 135 -8.55 58.00 -12.80
N GLY A 136 -7.69 57.57 -13.74
CA GLY A 136 -6.65 58.41 -14.34
C GLY A 136 -7.17 59.50 -15.28
N LYS A 137 -8.39 59.36 -15.83
CA LYS A 137 -9.05 60.35 -16.70
C LYS A 137 -9.81 61.44 -15.95
N ASN A 138 -9.83 61.42 -14.61
CA ASN A 138 -10.29 62.54 -13.78
C ASN A 138 -9.09 63.32 -13.18
N PRO A 139 -8.31 64.07 -13.98
CA PRO A 139 -7.46 65.11 -13.43
C PRO A 139 -8.38 66.26 -12.97
N LYS A 140 -8.20 66.72 -11.74
CA LYS A 140 -8.71 68.03 -11.32
C LYS A 140 -8.00 69.13 -12.10
#